data_AF-A0A4Y9J6F0-F1
#
_entry.id   AF-A0A4Y9J6F0-F1
#
_cell.length_a   1.000
_cell.length_b   1.000
_cell.length_c   1.000
_cell.angle_alpha   90.00
_cell.angle_beta   90.00
_cell.angle_gamma   90.00
#
_symmetry.space_group_name_H-M   'P 1'
#
loop_
_entity.id
_entity.type
_entity.pdbx_description
1 polymer ?
#
loop_
_entity_poly.entity_id
_entity_poly.type
_entity_poly.pdbx_seq_one_letter_code
_entity_poly.pdbx_strand_id
1 'polypeptide(L)'
;IATRSVTGVTTNPSIFALALKDADAYEAQLAELAAAGATVDDAVTALTTTDVRRAADVLAPVHEATGGADGFVSIEVDPRLARDTDGTIAQARELAAVVDHPNLMVKIPATVEGLPAISAVLAEGISVN
;
A
#
# COMPACT_ATOMS: atom_id res chain seq x y z
N ILE A 1 -0.17 18.55 3.14
CA ILE A 1 0.94 18.52 2.15
C ILE A 1 1.47 19.94 1.89
N ALA A 2 0.68 20.84 1.30
CA ALA A 2 1.15 22.19 0.93
C ALA A 2 1.64 23.11 2.07
N THR A 3 1.15 22.93 3.31
CA THR A 3 1.43 23.86 4.42
C THR A 3 2.54 23.41 5.37
N ARG A 4 3.08 22.20 5.20
CA ARG A 4 4.06 21.60 6.12
C ARG A 4 5.19 20.84 5.39
N SER A 5 5.35 21.06 4.09
CA SER A 5 6.40 20.42 3.27
C SER A 5 6.43 18.89 3.38
N VAL A 6 5.26 18.26 3.46
CA VAL A 6 5.17 16.79 3.46
C VAL A 6 5.35 16.28 2.04
N THR A 7 6.33 15.42 1.81
CA THR A 7 6.69 14.91 0.46
C THR A 7 6.40 13.42 0.25
N GLY A 8 5.93 12.69 1.27
CA GLY A 8 5.58 11.28 1.15
C GLY A 8 4.69 10.82 2.30
N VAL A 9 4.05 9.67 2.12
CA VAL A 9 3.16 9.04 3.12
C VAL A 9 3.48 7.56 3.23
N THR A 10 3.39 7.02 4.43
CA THR A 10 3.55 5.58 4.63
C THR A 10 2.40 5.04 5.46
N THR A 11 1.93 3.85 5.11
CA THR A 11 0.94 3.10 5.88
C THR A 11 1.58 1.86 6.50
N ASN A 12 0.94 1.28 7.50
CA ASN A 12 1.26 -0.04 8.05
C ASN A 12 -0.02 -0.61 8.71
N PRO A 13 -0.08 -1.92 9.01
CA PRO A 13 -1.28 -2.54 9.57
C PRO A 13 -1.79 -1.85 10.84
N SER A 14 -0.90 -1.37 11.71
CA SER A 14 -1.28 -0.69 12.96
C SER A 14 -1.97 0.65 12.72
N ILE A 15 -1.50 1.44 11.75
CA ILE A 15 -2.12 2.72 11.37
C ILE A 15 -3.50 2.48 10.77
N PHE A 16 -3.66 1.48 9.90
CA PHE A 16 -4.97 1.13 9.35
C PHE A 16 -5.93 0.60 10.42
N ALA A 17 -5.46 -0.25 11.33
CA ALA A 17 -6.27 -0.73 12.44
C ALA A 17 -6.75 0.42 13.36
N LEU A 18 -6.00 1.51 13.45
CA LEU A 18 -6.43 2.71 14.16
C LEU A 18 -7.45 3.52 13.33
N ALA A 19 -7.19 3.72 12.05
CA ALA A 19 -8.08 4.46 11.16
C ALA A 19 -9.46 3.79 11.02
N LEU A 20 -9.50 2.47 10.86
CA LEU A 20 -10.73 1.69 10.73
C LEU A 20 -11.58 1.64 12.01
N LYS A 21 -11.03 2.01 13.16
CA LYS A 21 -11.82 2.19 14.39
C LYS A 21 -12.67 3.44 14.37
N ASP A 22 -12.30 4.44 13.56
CA ASP A 22 -13.04 5.67 13.36
C ASP A 22 -14.03 5.45 12.19
N ALA A 23 -15.15 4.79 12.52
CA ALA A 23 -16.00 4.08 11.56
C ALA A 23 -16.68 4.97 10.51
N ASP A 24 -16.90 6.26 10.79
CA ASP A 24 -17.70 7.16 9.95
C ASP A 24 -17.10 7.31 8.53
N ALA A 25 -15.77 7.29 8.41
CA ALA A 25 -15.10 7.46 7.12
C ALA A 25 -15.20 6.23 6.20
N TYR A 26 -15.42 5.05 6.78
CA TYR A 26 -15.37 3.76 6.07
C TYR A 26 -16.73 3.06 5.97
N GLU A 27 -17.77 3.56 6.65
CA GLU A 27 -19.08 2.93 6.76
C GLU A 27 -19.69 2.57 5.39
N ALA A 28 -19.70 3.51 4.45
CA ALA A 28 -20.28 3.29 3.13
C ALA A 28 -19.55 2.18 2.35
N GLN A 29 -18.21 2.21 2.34
CA GLN A 29 -17.40 1.21 1.65
C GLN A 29 -17.51 -0.17 2.32
N LEU A 30 -17.55 -0.21 3.66
CA LEU A 30 -17.77 -1.45 4.41
C LEU A 30 -19.15 -2.05 4.14
N ALA A 31 -20.20 -1.22 4.02
CA ALA A 31 -21.54 -1.68 3.68
C ALA A 31 -21.61 -2.29 2.27
N GLU A 32 -20.94 -1.67 1.29
CA GLU A 32 -20.82 -2.21 -0.07
C GLU A 32 -20.08 -3.56 -0.09
N LEU A 33 -18.93 -3.64 0.59
CA LEU A 33 -18.13 -4.86 0.69
C LEU A 33 -18.90 -5.99 1.40
N ALA A 34 -19.61 -5.67 2.48
CA ALA A 34 -20.45 -6.63 3.19
C ALA A 34 -21.60 -7.14 2.32
N ALA A 35 -22.27 -6.25 1.56
CA ALA A 35 -23.32 -6.63 0.62
C ALA A 35 -22.81 -7.51 -0.52
N ALA A 36 -21.54 -7.34 -0.93
CA ALA A 36 -20.86 -8.17 -1.92
C ALA A 36 -20.37 -9.53 -1.35
N GLY A 37 -20.49 -9.77 -0.05
CA GLY A 37 -20.03 -10.99 0.61
C GLY A 37 -18.50 -11.08 0.74
N ALA A 38 -17.81 -9.94 0.76
CA ALA A 38 -16.36 -9.87 0.92
C ALA A 38 -15.92 -10.49 2.25
N THR A 39 -14.78 -11.18 2.25
CA THR A 39 -14.14 -11.63 3.48
C THR A 39 -13.50 -10.45 4.22
N VAL A 40 -13.05 -10.67 5.46
CA VAL A 40 -12.31 -9.65 6.22
C VAL A 40 -11.03 -9.26 5.48
N ASP A 41 -10.30 -10.23 4.93
CA ASP A 41 -9.05 -9.99 4.21
C ASP A 41 -9.32 -9.20 2.91
N ASP A 42 -10.40 -9.53 2.17
CA ASP A 42 -10.82 -8.76 0.99
C ASP A 42 -11.16 -7.31 1.35
N ALA A 43 -11.88 -7.11 2.46
CA ALA A 43 -12.27 -5.79 2.91
C ALA A 43 -11.06 -4.95 3.32
N VAL A 44 -10.12 -5.53 4.07
CA VAL A 44 -8.86 -4.86 4.45
C VAL A 44 -8.08 -4.48 3.19
N THR A 45 -7.89 -5.40 2.25
CA THR A 45 -7.18 -5.10 0.99
C THR A 45 -7.87 -3.99 0.21
N ALA A 46 -9.20 -4.06 0.05
CA ALA A 46 -9.95 -3.04 -0.69
C ALA A 46 -9.88 -1.64 -0.04
N LEU A 47 -10.04 -1.55 1.28
CA LEU A 47 -9.99 -0.29 2.02
C LEU A 47 -8.59 0.33 1.95
N THR A 48 -7.56 -0.47 2.26
CA THR A 48 -6.18 0.01 2.33
C THR A 48 -5.63 0.43 0.97
N THR A 49 -5.92 -0.34 -0.09
CA THR A 49 -5.50 0.01 -1.46
C THR A 49 -6.26 1.22 -2.00
N THR A 50 -7.54 1.40 -1.63
CA THR A 50 -8.31 2.60 -2.00
C THR A 50 -7.71 3.86 -1.39
N ASP A 51 -7.37 3.83 -0.10
CA ASP A 51 -6.73 4.97 0.57
C ASP A 51 -5.34 5.27 0.02
N VAL A 52 -4.57 4.23 -0.27
CA VAL A 52 -3.23 4.38 -0.87
C VAL A 52 -3.32 4.99 -2.26
N ARG A 53 -4.29 4.57 -3.11
CA ARG A 53 -4.50 5.17 -4.42
C ARG A 53 -4.87 6.66 -4.31
N ARG A 54 -5.80 7.00 -3.42
CA ARG A 54 -6.18 8.41 -3.18
C ARG A 54 -5.00 9.25 -2.69
N ALA A 55 -4.18 8.71 -1.77
CA ALA A 55 -2.99 9.40 -1.30
C ALA A 55 -1.94 9.55 -2.42
N ALA A 56 -1.81 8.54 -3.29
CA ALA A 56 -0.94 8.54 -4.45
C ALA A 56 -1.33 9.64 -5.43
N ASP A 57 -2.62 9.81 -5.72
CA ASP A 57 -3.14 10.91 -6.54
C ASP A 57 -2.79 12.29 -5.95
N VAL A 58 -2.95 12.45 -4.63
CA VAL A 58 -2.65 13.71 -3.94
C VAL A 58 -1.16 14.06 -3.99
N LEU A 59 -0.28 13.05 -3.97
CA LEU A 59 1.17 13.22 -4.03
C LEU A 59 1.76 13.14 -5.45
N ALA A 60 0.95 12.82 -6.46
CA ALA A 60 1.39 12.73 -7.85
C ALA A 60 2.08 14.03 -8.34
N PRO A 61 1.58 15.25 -8.02
CA PRO A 61 2.27 16.48 -8.43
C PRO A 61 3.66 16.65 -7.80
N VAL A 62 3.87 16.15 -6.58
CA VAL A 62 5.20 16.17 -5.91
C VAL A 62 6.13 15.16 -6.60
N HIS A 63 5.61 13.98 -6.91
CA HIS A 63 6.37 12.95 -7.61
C HIS A 63 6.84 13.42 -8.98
N GLU A 64 5.94 14.04 -9.75
CA GLU A 64 6.27 14.62 -11.06
C GLU A 64 7.29 15.76 -10.94
N ALA A 65 7.05 16.74 -10.05
CA ALA A 65 7.91 17.91 -9.91
C ALA A 65 9.33 17.57 -9.45
N THR A 66 9.52 16.44 -8.76
CA THR A 66 10.82 15.98 -8.26
C THR A 66 11.47 14.93 -9.17
N GLY A 67 10.88 14.59 -10.31
CA GLY A 67 11.39 13.56 -11.21
C GLY A 67 11.45 12.18 -10.55
N GLY A 68 10.52 11.90 -9.64
CA GLY A 68 10.43 10.62 -8.93
C GLY A 68 11.35 10.48 -7.71
N ALA A 69 11.95 11.57 -7.20
CA ALA A 69 12.73 11.52 -5.96
C ALA A 69 11.86 11.51 -4.69
N ASP A 70 10.69 12.16 -4.76
CA ASP A 70 9.71 12.27 -3.67
C ASP A 70 8.30 11.89 -4.18
N GLY A 71 7.28 12.13 -3.36
CA GLY A 71 5.87 11.96 -3.73
C GLY A 71 5.38 10.53 -3.60
N PHE A 72 6.11 9.66 -2.91
CA PHE A 72 5.73 8.25 -2.77
C PHE A 72 4.68 8.01 -1.68
N VAL A 73 3.87 6.98 -1.93
CA VAL A 73 2.96 6.40 -0.94
C VAL A 73 3.29 4.92 -0.79
N SER A 74 3.49 4.47 0.45
CA SER A 74 3.83 3.08 0.73
C SER A 74 2.67 2.27 1.33
N ILE A 75 2.50 1.04 0.84
CA ILE A 75 1.59 0.01 1.37
C ILE A 75 2.39 -1.22 1.78
N GLU A 76 2.05 -1.87 2.90
CA GLU A 76 2.79 -3.02 3.40
C GLU A 76 2.15 -4.35 3.00
N VAL A 77 2.98 -5.33 2.66
CA VAL A 77 2.53 -6.72 2.55
C VAL A 77 2.05 -7.23 3.92
N ASP A 78 1.31 -8.33 3.92
CA ASP A 78 0.86 -8.98 5.14
C ASP A 78 2.08 -9.44 5.97
N PRO A 79 2.21 -8.99 7.23
CA PRO A 79 3.32 -9.40 8.10
C PRO A 79 3.44 -10.91 8.29
N ARG A 80 2.35 -11.68 8.10
CA ARG A 80 2.36 -13.14 8.15
C ARG A 80 3.22 -13.77 7.05
N LEU A 81 3.43 -13.06 5.94
CA LEU A 81 4.27 -13.48 4.81
C LEU A 81 5.75 -13.14 4.98
N ALA A 82 6.16 -12.49 6.09
CA ALA A 82 7.54 -12.03 6.28
C ALA A 82 8.61 -13.15 6.23
N ARG A 83 8.22 -14.43 6.30
CA ARG A 83 9.08 -15.61 6.18
C ARG A 83 8.73 -16.49 4.97
N ASP A 84 7.92 -15.98 4.06
CA ASP A 84 7.50 -16.63 2.81
C ASP A 84 7.88 -15.73 1.63
N THR A 85 8.99 -16.06 0.97
CA THR A 85 9.51 -15.30 -0.16
C THR A 85 8.51 -15.25 -1.32
N ASP A 86 7.96 -16.40 -1.72
CA ASP A 86 7.09 -16.49 -2.88
C ASP A 86 5.74 -15.83 -2.61
N GLY A 87 5.19 -16.03 -1.40
CA GLY A 87 3.98 -15.35 -0.96
C GLY A 87 4.14 -13.83 -0.92
N THR A 88 5.28 -13.34 -0.42
CA THR A 88 5.60 -11.90 -0.41
C THR A 88 5.66 -11.32 -1.82
N ILE A 89 6.33 -12.01 -2.76
CA ILE A 89 6.40 -11.56 -4.16
C ILE A 89 5.01 -11.53 -4.79
N ALA A 90 4.21 -12.59 -4.59
CA ALA A 90 2.87 -12.69 -5.14
C ALA A 90 1.98 -11.54 -4.66
N GLN A 91 1.99 -11.25 -3.35
CA GLN A 91 1.18 -10.18 -2.79
C GLN A 91 1.70 -8.79 -3.18
N ALA A 92 3.02 -8.60 -3.29
CA ALA A 92 3.57 -7.34 -3.78
C ALA A 92 3.08 -7.00 -5.20
N ARG A 93 3.02 -8.00 -6.08
CA ARG A 93 2.45 -7.86 -7.43
C ARG A 93 0.96 -7.54 -7.39
N GLU A 94 0.21 -8.23 -6.54
CA GLU A 94 -1.22 -7.98 -6.36
C GLU A 94 -1.48 -6.54 -5.91
N LEU A 95 -0.80 -6.08 -4.86
CA LEU A 95 -0.94 -4.71 -4.35
C LEU A 95 -0.55 -3.67 -5.41
N ALA A 96 0.54 -3.90 -6.15
CA ALA A 96 0.94 -3.01 -7.24
C ALA A 96 -0.09 -2.95 -8.36
N ALA A 97 -0.63 -4.09 -8.78
CA ALA A 97 -1.65 -4.19 -9.82
C ALA A 97 -3.00 -3.58 -9.37
N VAL A 98 -3.37 -3.76 -8.11
CA VAL A 98 -4.60 -3.16 -7.57
C VAL A 98 -4.43 -1.65 -7.49
N VAL A 99 -3.37 -1.14 -6.86
CA VAL A 99 -3.20 0.32 -6.67
C VAL A 99 -3.00 1.04 -8.01
N ASP A 100 -2.21 0.46 -8.93
CA ASP A 100 -1.95 0.94 -10.28
C ASP A 100 -1.56 2.43 -10.36
N HIS A 101 -0.47 2.80 -9.66
CA HIS A 101 0.01 4.18 -9.65
C HIS A 101 1.54 4.26 -9.60
N PRO A 102 2.19 5.15 -10.37
CA PRO A 102 3.67 5.19 -10.52
C PRO A 102 4.44 5.55 -9.24
N ASN A 103 3.84 6.30 -8.32
CA ASN A 103 4.46 6.70 -7.05
C ASN A 103 4.09 5.75 -5.88
N LEU A 104 3.66 4.52 -6.17
CA LEU A 104 3.50 3.48 -5.16
C LEU A 104 4.85 2.89 -4.76
N MET A 105 5.02 2.62 -3.47
CA MET A 105 6.01 1.67 -2.95
C MET A 105 5.33 0.51 -2.22
N VAL A 106 5.77 -0.71 -2.47
CA VAL A 106 5.38 -1.86 -1.64
C VAL A 106 6.42 -2.04 -0.54
N LYS A 107 5.99 -2.03 0.73
CA LYS A 107 6.88 -2.30 1.85
C LYS A 107 7.09 -3.79 2.01
N ILE A 108 8.33 -4.23 2.02
CA ILE A 108 8.71 -5.63 2.20
C ILE A 108 9.66 -5.72 3.40
N PRO A 109 9.34 -6.48 4.45
CA PRO A 109 10.21 -6.65 5.60
C PRO A 109 11.60 -7.17 5.19
N ALA A 110 12.67 -6.55 5.70
CA ALA A 110 14.05 -6.97 5.45
C ALA A 110 14.48 -8.20 6.29
N THR A 111 13.64 -9.23 6.33
CA THR A 111 13.99 -10.57 6.83
C THR A 111 14.89 -11.29 5.83
N VAL A 112 15.53 -12.39 6.23
CA VAL A 112 16.37 -13.18 5.31
C VAL A 112 15.57 -13.64 4.08
N GLU A 113 14.30 -14.00 4.29
CA GLU A 113 13.35 -14.43 3.26
C GLU A 113 12.76 -13.26 2.47
N GLY A 114 12.69 -12.07 3.05
CA GLY A 114 12.26 -10.84 2.37
C GLY A 114 13.31 -10.28 1.41
N LEU A 115 14.61 -10.46 1.69
CA LEU A 115 15.69 -10.00 0.80
C LEU A 115 15.57 -10.49 -0.67
N PRO A 116 15.37 -11.80 -0.94
CA PRO A 116 15.14 -12.25 -2.32
C PRO A 116 13.83 -11.71 -2.91
N ALA A 117 12.79 -11.51 -2.09
CA ALA A 117 11.53 -10.91 -2.54
C ALA A 117 11.72 -9.44 -2.97
N ILE A 118 12.46 -8.65 -2.19
CA ILE A 118 12.85 -7.27 -2.53
C ILE A 118 13.54 -7.24 -3.89
N SER A 119 14.54 -8.11 -4.11
CA SER A 119 15.25 -8.14 -5.38
C SER A 119 14.35 -8.52 -6.56
N ALA A 120 13.44 -9.47 -6.39
CA ALA A 120 12.53 -9.91 -7.44
C ALA A 120 11.52 -8.81 -7.82
N VAL A 121 10.91 -8.19 -6.82
CA VAL A 121 9.91 -7.13 -7.01
C VAL A 121 10.53 -5.89 -7.65
N LEU A 122 11.75 -5.50 -7.24
CA LEU A 122 12.49 -4.42 -7.90
C LEU A 122 12.83 -4.75 -9.36
N ALA A 123 13.17 -6.01 -9.67
CA ALA A 123 13.48 -6.43 -11.04
C ALA A 123 12.26 -6.36 -11.98
N GLU A 124 11.05 -6.33 -11.43
CA GLU A 124 9.78 -6.15 -12.15
C GLU A 124 9.39 -4.67 -12.32
N GLY A 125 10.19 -3.74 -11.79
CA GLY A 125 9.93 -2.30 -11.87
C GLY A 125 8.97 -1.78 -10.80
N ILE A 126 8.65 -2.58 -9.78
CA ILE A 126 7.84 -2.15 -8.64
C ILE A 126 8.78 -1.54 -7.60
N SER A 127 8.51 -0.29 -7.20
CA SER A 127 9.30 0.37 -6.15
C SER A 127 9.06 -0.28 -4.79
N VAL A 128 10.12 -0.44 -3.99
CA VAL A 128 10.08 -1.09 -2.67
C VAL A 128 10.53 -0.13 -1.58
N ASN A 129 9.87 -0.20 -0.42
CA ASN A 129 10.26 0.48 0.82
C ASN A 129 10.74 -0.56 1.86
#